data_AF-A0A1J5TCK6-F1
#
_entry.id   AF-A0A1J5TCK6-F1
#
_cell.length_a   1.000
_cell.length_b   1.000
_cell.length_c   1.000
_cell.angle_alpha   90.00
_cell.angle_beta   90.00
_cell.angle_gamma   90.00
#
_symmetry.space_group_name_H-M   'P 1'
#
loop_
_entity.id
_entity.type
_entity.pdbx_description
1 polymer ?
#
loop_
_entity_poly.entity_id
_entity_poly.type
_entity_poly.pdbx_seq_one_letter_code
_entity_poly.pdbx_strand_id
1 'polypeptide(L)'
;MESHEVLRDVLKQVPAKRIAAELGLSLSLIYKWAEPPEEGVGSGANNPLDRVGQLLKATGDARIAQWVCERAGGFYIRNPTTRRPDEPLIPLTNDIVQEFADMLATIAQSAGDNVITSDEARRIRERWEELKSVTEGFVRAAEEGSFGAKPA
;
A
#
# COMPACT_ATOMS: atom_id res chain seq x y z
N MET A 1 8.20 1.62 -10.08
CA MET A 1 7.21 2.15 -11.04
C MET A 1 7.00 3.60 -10.68
N GLU A 2 7.35 4.49 -11.61
CA GLU A 2 7.20 5.93 -11.42
C GLU A 2 5.75 6.36 -11.69
N SER A 3 5.33 7.48 -11.12
CA SER A 3 3.96 8.00 -11.21
C SER A 3 3.46 8.22 -12.64
N HIS A 4 4.31 8.75 -13.52
CA HIS A 4 3.98 8.98 -14.93
C HIS A 4 3.78 7.67 -15.71
N GLU A 5 4.45 6.58 -15.30
CA GLU A 5 4.29 5.26 -15.91
C GLU A 5 2.92 4.66 -15.60
N VAL A 6 2.45 4.83 -14.36
CA VAL A 6 1.10 4.42 -13.95
C VAL A 6 0.06 5.10 -14.83
N LEU A 7 0.16 6.42 -15.00
CA LEU A 7 -0.80 7.17 -15.81
C LEU A 7 -0.71 6.78 -17.29
N ARG A 8 0.50 6.60 -17.83
CA ARG A 8 0.71 6.10 -19.19
C ARG A 8 0.00 4.76 -19.42
N ASP A 9 0.08 3.84 -18.46
CA ASP A 9 -0.57 2.54 -18.59
C ASP A 9 -2.09 2.63 -18.44
N VAL A 10 -2.60 3.49 -17.56
CA VAL A 10 -4.05 3.79 -17.48
C VAL A 10 -4.58 4.34 -18.81
N LEU A 11 -3.84 5.25 -19.46
CA LEU A 11 -4.25 5.85 -20.74
C LEU A 11 -4.25 4.86 -21.91
N LYS A 12 -3.60 3.70 -21.79
CA LYS A 12 -3.72 2.60 -22.77
C LYS A 12 -5.07 1.89 -22.66
N GLN A 13 -5.70 1.91 -21.49
CA GLN A 13 -6.94 1.19 -21.20
C GLN A 13 -8.16 2.10 -21.20
N VAL A 14 -8.00 3.35 -20.73
CA VAL A 14 -9.07 4.33 -20.58
C VAL A 14 -8.82 5.51 -21.51
N PRO A 15 -9.80 5.90 -22.35
CA PRO A 15 -9.63 7.04 -23.25
C PRO A 15 -9.33 8.34 -22.49
N ALA A 16 -8.21 9.00 -22.81
CA ALA A 16 -7.81 10.26 -22.19
C ALA A 16 -8.90 11.34 -22.28
N LYS A 17 -9.69 11.35 -23.37
CA LYS A 17 -10.85 12.26 -23.55
C LYS A 17 -11.91 12.09 -22.46
N ARG A 18 -12.16 10.86 -22.00
CA ARG A 18 -13.10 10.58 -20.92
C ARG A 18 -12.60 11.18 -19.61
N ILE A 19 -11.34 10.92 -19.27
CA ILE A 19 -10.70 11.42 -18.04
C ILE A 19 -10.69 12.95 -18.04
N ALA A 20 -10.31 13.57 -19.16
CA ALA A 20 -10.32 15.02 -19.33
C ALA A 20 -11.71 15.62 -19.07
N ALA A 21 -12.77 15.03 -19.61
CA ALA A 21 -14.14 15.49 -19.40
C ALA A 21 -14.60 15.31 -17.95
N GLU A 22 -14.32 14.16 -17.34
CA GLU A 22 -14.70 13.86 -15.95
C GLU A 22 -13.98 14.78 -14.94
N LEU A 23 -12.71 15.13 -15.19
CA LEU A 23 -11.92 15.99 -14.32
C LEU A 23 -12.04 17.48 -14.65
N GLY A 24 -12.71 17.86 -15.75
CA GLY A 24 -12.81 19.24 -16.21
C GLY A 24 -11.47 19.84 -16.66
N LEU A 25 -10.60 19.01 -17.25
CA LEU A 25 -9.24 19.37 -17.65
C LEU A 25 -9.04 19.26 -19.17
N SER A 26 -7.98 19.88 -19.68
CA SER A 26 -7.63 19.75 -21.10
C SER A 26 -7.01 18.39 -21.41
N LEU A 27 -7.27 17.88 -22.61
CA LEU A 27 -6.69 16.62 -23.09
C LEU A 27 -5.15 16.65 -23.07
N SER A 28 -4.56 17.79 -23.44
CA SER A 28 -3.11 18.01 -23.41
C SER A 28 -2.53 17.88 -22.01
N LEU A 29 -3.24 18.34 -20.97
CA LEU A 29 -2.79 18.19 -19.58
C LEU A 29 -2.80 16.73 -19.14
N ILE A 30 -3.82 15.95 -19.52
CA ILE A 30 -3.90 14.52 -19.21
C ILE A 30 -2.72 13.76 -19.82
N TYR A 31 -2.38 14.02 -21.08
CA TYR A 31 -1.20 13.40 -21.71
C TYR A 31 0.10 13.85 -21.05
N LYS A 32 0.21 15.14 -20.69
CA LYS A 32 1.38 15.67 -19.99
C LYS A 32 1.65 14.96 -18.65
N TRP A 33 0.63 14.47 -17.96
CA TRP A 33 0.83 13.71 -16.72
C TRP A 33 1.47 12.34 -16.91
N ALA A 34 1.41 11.77 -18.13
CA ALA A 34 1.99 10.47 -18.47
C ALA A 34 3.43 10.58 -19.02
N GLU A 35 3.95 11.80 -19.14
CA GLU A 35 5.32 12.08 -19.59
C GLU A 35 6.30 12.12 -18.40
N PRO A 36 7.57 11.76 -18.60
CA PRO A 36 8.60 11.92 -17.57
C PRO A 36 8.75 13.39 -17.15
N PRO A 37 9.08 13.66 -15.88
CA PRO A 37 9.35 15.03 -15.44
C PRO A 37 10.58 15.61 -16.15
N GLU A 38 10.51 16.87 -16.61
CA GLU A 38 11.63 17.56 -17.24
C GLU A 38 12.76 17.82 -16.23
N GLU A 39 14.01 17.50 -16.61
CA GLU A 39 15.19 17.71 -15.77
C GLU A 39 15.37 19.20 -15.43
N GLY A 40 15.56 19.51 -14.14
CA GLY A 40 15.83 20.87 -13.66
C GLY A 40 14.60 21.76 -13.43
N VAL A 41 13.41 21.34 -13.84
CA VAL A 41 12.16 22.05 -13.54
C VAL A 41 11.52 21.41 -12.32
N GLY A 42 11.74 21.98 -11.13
CA GLY A 42 11.18 21.46 -9.89
C GLY A 42 9.68 21.16 -10.01
N SER A 43 9.32 19.86 -10.08
CA SER A 43 7.94 19.34 -10.05
C SER A 43 6.91 20.19 -10.84
N GLY A 44 7.31 20.63 -12.04
CA GLY A 44 6.59 21.65 -12.81
C GLY A 44 5.43 21.13 -13.68
N ALA A 45 5.26 19.82 -13.81
CA ALA A 45 4.11 19.24 -14.51
C ALA A 45 3.25 18.48 -13.50
N ASN A 46 2.29 19.20 -12.91
CA ASN A 46 0.94 18.86 -12.38
C ASN A 46 0.46 17.39 -12.26
N ASN A 47 1.31 16.39 -12.18
CA ASN A 47 0.90 15.01 -12.01
C ASN A 47 0.24 14.86 -10.63
N PRO A 48 -1.03 14.47 -10.56
CA PRO A 48 -1.75 14.36 -9.30
C PRO A 48 -1.11 13.32 -8.36
N LEU A 49 -0.54 12.24 -8.89
CA LEU A 49 0.12 11.21 -8.08
C LEU A 49 1.40 11.74 -7.42
N ASP A 50 2.17 12.58 -8.12
CA ASP A 50 3.36 13.22 -7.55
C ASP A 50 3.00 14.18 -6.42
N ARG A 51 1.87 14.89 -6.53
CA ARG A 51 1.36 15.76 -5.46
C ARG A 51 0.95 14.96 -4.23
N VAL A 52 0.30 13.81 -4.41
CA VAL A 52 0.00 12.89 -3.29
C VAL A 52 1.30 12.39 -2.64
N GLY A 53 2.29 12.00 -3.44
CA GLY A 53 3.62 11.60 -2.93
C GLY A 53 4.32 12.72 -2.15
N GLN A 54 4.25 13.96 -2.62
CA GLN A 54 4.79 15.14 -1.92
C GLN A 54 4.07 15.40 -0.61
N LEU A 55 2.74 15.30 -0.58
CA LEU A 55 1.95 15.43 0.64
C LEU A 55 2.34 14.37 1.67
N LEU A 56 2.47 13.11 1.24
CA LEU A 56 2.94 12.02 2.11
C LEU A 56 4.32 12.33 2.69
N LYS A 57 5.27 12.78 1.88
CA LYS A 57 6.63 13.12 2.33
C LYS A 57 6.66 14.33 3.27
N ALA A 58 5.90 15.37 2.96
CA ALA A 58 5.90 16.61 3.73
C ALA A 58 5.20 16.46 5.09
N THR A 59 4.17 15.62 5.17
CA THR A 59 3.36 15.44 6.38
C THR A 59 3.79 14.24 7.22
N GLY A 60 4.32 13.19 6.59
CA GLY A 60 4.55 11.89 7.23
C GLY A 60 3.25 11.17 7.63
N ASP A 61 2.09 11.66 7.18
CA ASP A 61 0.78 11.17 7.63
C ASP A 61 0.24 10.07 6.70
N ALA A 62 0.26 8.83 7.19
CA ALA A 62 -0.20 7.65 6.45
C ALA A 62 -1.71 7.69 6.10
N ARG A 63 -2.50 8.55 6.76
CA ARG A 63 -3.94 8.68 6.46
C ARG A 63 -4.19 9.15 5.03
N ILE A 64 -3.23 9.86 4.42
CA ILE A 64 -3.32 10.29 3.02
C ILE A 64 -3.28 9.06 2.08
N ALA A 65 -2.38 8.10 2.34
CA ALA A 65 -2.29 6.88 1.55
C ALA A 65 -3.52 5.99 1.79
N GLN A 66 -3.93 5.84 3.05
CA GLN A 66 -5.15 5.10 3.42
C GLN A 66 -6.37 5.62 2.66
N TRP A 67 -6.57 6.93 2.65
CA TRP A 67 -7.71 7.54 1.96
C TRP A 67 -7.73 7.23 0.45
N VAL A 68 -6.56 7.22 -0.22
CA VAL A 68 -6.47 6.86 -1.64
C VAL A 68 -6.84 5.38 -1.85
N CYS A 69 -6.33 4.48 -1.02
CA CYS A 69 -6.64 3.05 -1.09
C CYS A 69 -8.13 2.77 -0.88
N GLU A 70 -8.78 3.47 0.07
CA GLU A 70 -10.22 3.32 0.33
C GLU A 70 -11.09 3.67 -0.89
N ARG A 71 -10.67 4.62 -1.73
CA ARG A 71 -11.37 4.95 -2.98
C ARG A 71 -11.34 3.83 -4.03
N ALA A 72 -10.38 2.92 -3.91
CA ALA A 72 -10.28 1.72 -4.73
C ALA A 72 -10.88 0.47 -4.04
N GLY A 73 -11.56 0.64 -2.89
CA GLY A 73 -12.06 -0.47 -2.08
C GLY A 73 -10.95 -1.27 -1.37
N GLY A 74 -9.75 -0.70 -1.30
CA GLY A 74 -8.60 -1.27 -0.60
C GLY A 74 -8.32 -0.59 0.74
N PHE A 75 -7.20 -0.97 1.34
CA PHE A 75 -6.62 -0.35 2.53
C PHE A 75 -5.11 -0.20 2.30
N TYR A 76 -4.48 0.73 3.02
CA TYR A 76 -3.03 0.90 2.99
C TYR A 76 -2.40 0.13 4.14
N ILE A 77 -1.46 -0.76 3.82
CA ILE A 77 -0.56 -1.35 4.82
C ILE A 77 0.78 -0.66 4.71
N ARG A 78 1.25 -0.17 5.84
CA ARG A 78 2.63 0.27 5.96
C ARG A 78 3.51 -0.98 6.00
N ASN A 79 4.43 -1.08 5.05
CA ASN A 79 5.46 -2.12 5.11
C ASN A 79 6.21 -2.00 6.44
N PRO A 80 6.45 -3.11 7.15
CA PRO A 80 7.21 -3.08 8.39
C PRO A 80 8.62 -2.54 8.12
N THR A 81 9.19 -1.86 9.12
CA THR A 81 10.61 -1.48 9.09
C THR A 81 11.45 -2.72 8.88
N THR A 82 12.43 -2.63 7.99
CA THR A 82 13.33 -3.72 7.58
C THR A 82 13.81 -4.52 8.80
N ARG A 83 13.58 -5.83 8.76
CA ARG A 83 14.04 -6.78 9.77
C ARG A 83 15.56 -6.85 9.77
N ARG A 84 16.15 -7.35 10.86
CA ARG A 84 17.60 -7.50 10.92
C ARG A 84 18.03 -8.56 9.90
N PRO A 85 19.14 -8.34 9.17
CA PRO A 85 19.76 -9.41 8.40
C PRO A 85 20.02 -10.61 9.34
N ASP A 86 19.82 -11.83 8.83
CA ASP A 86 20.12 -13.09 9.52
C ASP A 86 19.13 -13.56 10.62
N GLU A 87 17.89 -13.08 10.63
CA GLU A 87 16.85 -13.67 11.50
C GLU A 87 16.53 -15.13 11.10
N PRO A 88 16.48 -16.08 12.06
CA PRO A 88 16.23 -17.49 11.73
C PRO A 88 14.80 -17.70 11.19
N LEU A 89 14.67 -18.50 10.13
CA LEU A 89 13.40 -18.73 9.43
C LEU A 89 12.31 -19.37 10.31
N ILE A 90 12.66 -20.29 11.20
CA ILE A 90 11.70 -21.03 12.03
C ILE A 90 10.93 -20.09 12.99
N PRO A 91 11.60 -19.24 13.80
CA PRO A 91 10.94 -18.18 14.57
C PRO A 91 9.99 -17.32 13.73
N LEU A 92 10.41 -16.89 12.54
CA LEU A 92 9.58 -16.04 11.68
C LEU A 92 8.30 -16.74 11.22
N THR A 93 8.38 -18.02 10.87
CA THR A 93 7.19 -18.80 10.52
C THR A 93 6.28 -19.02 11.74
N ASN A 94 6.85 -19.19 12.93
CA ASN A 94 6.07 -19.31 14.16
C ASN A 94 5.36 -18.01 14.52
N ASP A 95 6.00 -16.86 14.32
CA ASP A 95 5.40 -15.55 14.54
C ASP A 95 4.19 -15.35 13.62
N ILE A 96 4.30 -15.69 12.32
CA ILE A 96 3.15 -15.63 11.39
C ILE A 96 2.00 -16.53 11.86
N VAL A 97 2.30 -17.75 12.32
CA VAL A 97 1.28 -18.68 12.84
C VAL A 97 0.61 -18.11 14.10
N GLN A 98 1.39 -17.50 14.99
CA GLN A 98 0.86 -16.88 16.21
C GLN A 98 -0.04 -15.68 15.88
N GLU A 99 0.38 -14.82 14.96
CA GLU A 99 -0.43 -13.69 14.50
C GLU A 99 -1.76 -14.16 13.89
N PHE A 100 -1.73 -15.27 13.15
CA PHE A 100 -2.94 -15.88 12.60
C PHE A 100 -3.85 -16.44 13.70
N ALA A 101 -3.29 -17.10 14.70
CA ALA A 101 -4.03 -17.61 15.85
C ALA A 101 -4.71 -16.48 16.64
N ASP A 102 -4.01 -15.39 16.88
CA ASP A 102 -4.55 -14.21 17.57
C ASP A 102 -5.67 -13.53 16.76
N MET A 103 -5.54 -13.50 15.42
CA MET A 103 -6.59 -13.01 14.54
C MET A 103 -7.86 -13.85 14.66
N LEU A 104 -7.74 -15.18 14.63
CA LEU A 104 -8.86 -16.09 14.82
C LEU A 104 -9.50 -15.93 16.21
N ALA A 105 -8.68 -15.77 17.26
CA ALA A 105 -9.17 -15.52 18.61
C ALA A 105 -9.96 -14.20 18.69
N THR A 106 -9.48 -13.14 18.02
CA THR A 106 -10.16 -11.84 17.96
C THR A 106 -11.51 -11.95 17.26
N ILE A 107 -11.59 -12.68 16.14
CA ILE A 107 -12.86 -12.95 15.46
C ILE A 107 -13.80 -13.75 16.37
N ALA A 108 -13.32 -14.82 17.00
CA ALA A 108 -14.15 -15.69 17.83
C ALA A 108 -14.72 -14.94 19.05
N GLN A 109 -13.94 -14.06 19.68
CA GLN A 109 -14.41 -13.20 20.77
C GLN A 109 -15.43 -12.17 20.29
N SER A 110 -15.20 -11.57 19.11
CA SER A 110 -16.05 -10.54 18.53
C SER A 110 -17.35 -11.07 17.91
N ALA A 111 -17.42 -12.38 17.63
CA ALA A 111 -18.59 -13.03 17.02
C ALA A 111 -19.29 -14.00 17.99
N GLY A 112 -18.91 -14.01 19.27
CA GLY A 112 -19.39 -14.97 20.26
C GLY A 112 -20.89 -14.87 20.56
N ASP A 113 -21.49 -13.71 20.36
CA ASP A 113 -22.93 -13.44 20.51
C ASP A 113 -23.67 -13.43 19.16
N ASN A 114 -22.97 -13.78 18.07
CA ASN A 114 -23.46 -13.78 16.70
C ASN A 114 -23.90 -12.39 16.18
N VAL A 115 -23.44 -11.30 16.81
CA VAL A 115 -23.70 -9.92 16.40
C VAL A 115 -22.40 -9.13 16.42
N ILE A 116 -21.94 -8.67 15.25
CA ILE A 116 -20.72 -7.84 15.18
C ILE A 116 -21.11 -6.36 15.24
N THR A 117 -20.71 -5.69 16.31
CA THR A 117 -20.82 -4.24 16.48
C THR A 117 -19.80 -3.49 15.61
N SER A 118 -20.02 -2.18 15.40
CA SER A 118 -19.06 -1.35 14.66
C SER A 118 -17.68 -1.29 15.32
N ASP A 119 -17.62 -1.38 16.64
CA ASP A 119 -16.35 -1.40 17.37
C ASP A 119 -15.62 -2.74 17.22
N GLU A 120 -16.35 -3.85 17.20
CA GLU A 120 -15.80 -5.18 16.91
C GLU A 120 -15.31 -5.30 15.47
N ALA A 121 -16.10 -4.80 14.51
CA ALA A 121 -15.67 -4.75 13.11
C ALA A 121 -14.35 -3.97 12.95
N ARG A 122 -14.18 -2.89 13.72
CA ARG A 122 -12.95 -2.10 13.75
C ARG A 122 -11.78 -2.87 14.38
N ARG A 123 -11.98 -3.56 15.51
CA ARG A 123 -10.96 -4.40 16.14
C ARG A 123 -10.51 -5.54 15.21
N ILE A 124 -11.46 -6.23 14.58
CA ILE A 124 -11.17 -7.26 13.57
C ILE A 124 -10.35 -6.65 12.42
N ARG A 125 -10.72 -5.47 11.95
CA ARG A 125 -9.97 -4.76 10.90
C ARG A 125 -8.53 -4.47 11.35
N GLU A 126 -8.34 -3.90 12.53
CA GLU A 126 -7.03 -3.56 13.07
C GLU A 126 -6.12 -4.79 13.17
N ARG A 127 -6.61 -5.89 13.74
CA ARG A 127 -5.83 -7.14 13.85
C ARG A 127 -5.50 -7.76 12.49
N TRP A 128 -6.41 -7.65 11.53
CA TRP A 128 -6.16 -8.09 10.14
C TRP A 128 -5.03 -7.29 9.48
N GLU A 129 -4.99 -5.96 9.69
CA GLU A 129 -3.91 -5.12 9.17
C GLU A 129 -2.54 -5.50 9.77
N GLU A 130 -2.49 -5.80 11.07
CA GLU A 130 -1.26 -6.24 11.76
C GLU A 130 -0.72 -7.55 11.18
N LEU A 131 -1.56 -8.58 11.06
CA LEU A 131 -1.17 -9.88 10.49
C LEU A 131 -0.58 -9.73 9.08
N LYS A 132 -1.21 -8.92 8.23
CA LYS A 132 -0.70 -8.69 6.86
C LYS A 132 0.63 -7.96 6.88
N SER A 133 0.82 -6.98 7.78
CA SER A 133 2.10 -6.29 7.95
C SER A 133 3.23 -7.25 8.35
N VAL A 134 2.98 -8.16 9.30
CA VAL A 134 3.97 -9.17 9.72
C VAL A 134 4.36 -10.09 8.56
N THR A 135 3.37 -10.54 7.79
CA THR A 135 3.57 -11.40 6.62
C THR A 135 4.32 -10.67 5.50
N GLU A 136 3.96 -9.43 5.22
CA GLU A 136 4.62 -8.57 4.22
C GLU A 136 6.11 -8.37 4.54
N GLY A 137 6.45 -8.19 5.83
CA GLY A 137 7.85 -8.11 6.25
C GLY A 137 8.65 -9.38 5.95
N PHE A 138 8.00 -10.55 5.93
CA PHE A 138 8.67 -11.81 5.62
C PHE A 138 8.93 -11.91 4.12
N VAL A 139 7.92 -11.58 3.30
CA VAL A 139 8.02 -11.55 1.84
C VAL A 139 9.13 -10.60 1.42
N ARG A 140 9.14 -9.38 1.95
CA ARG A 140 10.17 -8.38 1.65
C ARG A 140 11.58 -8.84 2.02
N ALA A 141 11.75 -9.45 3.19
CA ALA A 141 13.05 -10.01 3.59
C ALA A 141 13.52 -11.13 2.64
N ALA A 142 12.58 -11.90 2.07
CA ALA A 142 12.87 -12.90 1.04
C ALA A 142 13.32 -12.25 -0.27
N GLU A 143 12.60 -11.23 -0.74
CA GLU A 143 12.91 -10.47 -1.96
C GLU A 143 14.25 -9.74 -1.87
N GLU A 144 14.60 -9.22 -0.69
CA GLU A 144 15.87 -8.54 -0.41
C GLU A 144 17.04 -9.53 -0.21
N GLY A 145 16.79 -10.84 -0.16
CA GLY A 145 17.83 -11.86 0.06
C GLY A 145 18.42 -11.83 1.47
N SER A 146 17.65 -11.36 2.46
CA SER A 146 18.09 -11.22 3.86
C SER A 146 18.16 -12.54 4.63
N PHE A 147 17.71 -13.64 4.02
CA PHE A 147 17.82 -14.99 4.56
C PHE A 147 19.13 -15.63 4.06
N GLY A 148 19.88 -16.23 4.99
CA GLY A 148 21.23 -16.75 4.75
C GLY A 148 21.36 -17.59 3.47
N ALA A 149 22.54 -17.50 2.86
CA ALA A 149 22.86 -18.25 1.64
C ALA A 149 22.80 -19.76 1.87
N LYS A 150 22.31 -20.49 0.86
CA LYS A 150 22.34 -21.96 0.87
C LYS A 150 23.81 -22.42 1.01
N PRO A 151 24.14 -23.31 1.96
CA PRO A 151 25.47 -23.91 2.01
C PRO A 151 25.77 -24.58 0.67
N ALA A 152 26.98 -24.35 0.14
CA ALA A 152 27.46 -24.95 -1.10
C ALA A 152 27.48 -26.48 -1.04
#